data_AF-G7YYQ5-F1
#
_entry.id   AF-G7YYQ5-F1
#
_cell.length_a   1.000
_cell.length_b   1.000
_cell.length_c   1.000
_cell.angle_alpha   90.00
_cell.angle_beta   90.00
_cell.angle_gamma   90.00
#
_symmetry.space_group_name_H-M   'P 1'
#
loop_
_entity.id
_entity.type
_entity.pdbx_description
1 polymer ?
#
loop_
_entity_poly.entity_id
_entity_poly.type
_entity_poly.pdbx_seq_one_letter_code
_entity_poly.pdbx_strand_id
1 'polypeptide(L)'
;MQRIGVTDYTILGTVKGAELELLRFTHPFMGFDVPAILGDHVTLDAGTGAVHTAPGHGPDDYVIGQKYGLETANPVGPDGTYLPGTYPTLDGVNVFKANDIVVALLQEKGALLHVEKMQHSYPCCWRHKTPIIFRATPQWFVSMDQKGLRAQSLKEIKGVQWIPDWGQARIESMVANRPDWCISRQRTWGVPMSLFVHKDTEELHPRTLELMEEVAKRVEVDGIQAWWDLDAKEILGDEADQYVKVPDTLDVWFDSGSTHSSVVDVRPEFAGHAADMYLEGSDQHRGWF
;
A
#
# COMPACT_ATOMS: atom_id res chain seq x y z
N MET A 1 11.67 31.68 -11.13
CA MET A 1 11.72 32.96 -11.88
C MET A 1 12.14 32.77 -13.34
N GLN A 2 13.28 32.11 -13.63
CA GLN A 2 13.74 31.93 -15.02
C GLN A 2 12.71 31.28 -15.95
N ARG A 3 12.04 30.20 -15.52
CA ARG A 3 11.02 29.49 -16.33
C ARG A 3 9.81 30.36 -16.68
N ILE A 4 9.50 31.35 -15.85
CA ILE A 4 8.37 32.27 -16.06
C ILE A 4 8.78 33.58 -16.74
N GLY A 5 10.03 33.67 -17.22
CA GLY A 5 10.56 34.83 -17.94
C GLY A 5 10.74 36.08 -17.07
N VAL A 6 10.65 35.97 -15.74
CA VAL A 6 10.83 37.11 -14.84
C VAL A 6 12.32 37.29 -14.53
N THR A 7 12.86 38.43 -14.98
CA THR A 7 14.27 38.81 -14.82
C THR A 7 14.48 39.81 -13.69
N ASP A 8 13.48 40.63 -13.39
CA ASP A 8 13.51 41.63 -12.32
C ASP A 8 12.52 41.26 -11.21
N TYR A 9 13.04 41.01 -10.02
CA TYR A 9 12.25 40.70 -8.83
C TYR A 9 13.00 41.14 -7.58
N THR A 10 12.24 41.53 -6.55
CA THR A 10 12.80 41.90 -5.24
C THR A 10 12.37 40.88 -4.20
N ILE A 11 13.34 40.38 -3.42
CA ILE A 11 13.05 39.50 -2.28
C ILE A 11 12.54 40.37 -1.13
N LEU A 12 11.27 40.21 -0.77
CA LEU A 12 10.65 40.95 0.33
C LEU A 12 10.88 40.31 1.71
N GLY A 13 11.24 39.03 1.74
CA GLY A 13 11.46 38.29 2.98
C GLY A 13 12.06 36.90 2.74
N THR A 14 12.67 36.36 3.78
CA THR A 14 13.17 34.98 3.82
C THR A 14 12.79 34.37 5.15
N VAL A 15 12.52 33.07 5.13
CA VAL A 15 12.03 32.34 6.30
C VAL A 15 12.61 30.93 6.30
N LYS A 16 12.82 30.35 7.48
CA LYS A 16 13.20 28.93 7.58
C LYS A 16 11.97 28.08 7.28
N GLY A 17 12.15 26.97 6.55
CA GLY A 17 11.05 26.07 6.21
C GLY A 17 10.25 25.58 7.43
N ALA A 18 10.91 25.37 8.58
CA ALA A 18 10.27 24.99 9.83
C ALA A 18 9.21 25.99 10.33
N GLU A 19 9.36 27.29 10.03
CA GLU A 19 8.36 28.30 10.41
C GLU A 19 7.10 28.24 9.53
N LEU A 20 7.15 27.53 8.40
CA LEU A 20 6.01 27.31 7.51
C LEU A 20 5.19 26.08 7.91
N GLU A 21 5.68 25.26 8.84
CA GLU A 21 5.01 24.03 9.25
C GLU A 21 3.58 24.32 9.75
N LEU A 22 2.62 23.58 9.20
CA LEU A 22 1.17 23.68 9.46
C LEU A 22 0.50 25.02 9.10
N LEU A 23 1.22 25.97 8.48
CA LEU A 23 0.58 27.13 7.87
C LEU A 23 -0.39 26.67 6.77
N ARG A 24 -1.55 27.33 6.72
CA ARG A 24 -2.65 26.97 5.83
C ARG A 24 -2.56 27.73 4.52
N PHE A 25 -2.78 27.02 3.42
CA PHE A 25 -2.82 27.54 2.06
C PHE A 25 -4.13 27.11 1.42
N THR A 26 -4.79 28.03 0.73
CA THR A 26 -6.04 27.69 0.04
C THR A 26 -5.77 26.86 -1.20
N HIS A 27 -6.49 25.76 -1.34
CA HIS A 27 -6.41 24.88 -2.50
C HIS A 27 -6.77 25.67 -3.78
N PRO A 28 -6.05 25.49 -4.90
CA PRO A 28 -6.18 26.33 -6.10
C PRO A 28 -7.61 26.52 -6.66
N PHE A 29 -8.49 25.53 -6.49
CA PHE A 29 -9.86 25.59 -7.03
C PHE A 29 -10.92 24.80 -6.25
N MET A 30 -10.56 24.11 -5.15
CA MET A 30 -11.50 23.24 -4.42
C MET A 30 -12.09 23.89 -3.17
N GLY A 31 -11.65 25.08 -2.80
CA GLY A 31 -12.27 25.87 -1.73
C GLY A 31 -12.01 25.40 -0.30
N PHE A 32 -11.03 24.53 -0.08
CA PHE A 32 -10.56 24.14 1.26
C PHE A 32 -9.09 24.51 1.45
N ASP A 33 -8.62 24.53 2.70
CA ASP A 33 -7.23 24.85 3.04
C ASP A 33 -6.40 23.60 3.34
N VAL A 34 -5.18 23.57 2.81
CA VAL A 34 -4.17 22.53 3.04
C VAL A 34 -3.03 23.04 3.91
N PRO A 35 -2.47 22.23 4.82
CA PRO A 35 -1.30 22.61 5.60
C PRO A 35 -0.01 22.45 4.78
N ALA A 36 1.00 23.29 5.05
CA ALA A 36 2.38 22.97 4.70
C ALA A 36 2.95 21.94 5.67
N ILE A 37 3.70 20.98 5.14
CA ILE A 37 4.33 19.89 5.90
C ILE A 37 5.83 19.86 5.60
N LEU A 38 6.61 19.31 6.52
CA LEU A 38 8.06 19.21 6.36
C LEU A 38 8.43 17.81 5.86
N GLY A 39 8.83 17.72 4.59
CA GLY A 39 9.30 16.49 3.96
C GLY A 39 10.81 16.47 3.76
N ASP A 40 11.50 15.48 4.32
CA ASP A 40 12.95 15.31 4.15
C ASP A 40 13.35 14.80 2.75
N HIS A 41 12.37 14.31 1.97
CA HIS A 41 12.57 13.84 0.60
C HIS A 41 12.63 14.99 -0.42
N VAL A 42 12.34 16.23 -0.01
CA VAL A 42 12.33 17.39 -0.90
C VAL A 42 13.75 17.88 -1.16
N THR A 43 14.09 18.01 -2.44
CA THR A 43 15.41 18.46 -2.90
C THR A 43 15.33 19.84 -3.54
N LEU A 44 16.49 20.51 -3.68
CA LEU A 44 16.61 21.83 -4.30
C LEU A 44 17.06 21.79 -5.78
N ASP A 45 17.31 20.59 -6.29
CA ASP A 45 17.80 20.35 -7.67
C ASP A 45 16.66 20.35 -8.71
N ALA A 46 15.41 20.15 -8.28
CA ALA A 46 14.24 20.10 -9.15
C ALA A 46 13.04 20.87 -8.61
N GLY A 47 12.22 21.42 -9.51
CA GLY A 47 11.00 22.13 -9.17
C GLY A 47 11.24 23.50 -8.52
N THR A 48 10.43 23.83 -7.51
CA THR A 48 10.46 25.10 -6.79
C THR A 48 11.01 24.98 -5.36
N GLY A 49 11.37 23.77 -4.92
CA GLY A 49 11.62 23.45 -3.52
C GLY A 49 10.36 23.32 -2.67
N ALA A 50 9.16 23.49 -3.25
CA ALA A 50 7.88 23.18 -2.65
C ALA A 50 7.20 22.06 -3.47
N VAL A 51 6.86 20.96 -2.82
CA VAL A 51 6.31 19.76 -3.47
C VAL A 51 4.85 19.60 -3.05
N HIS A 52 3.98 19.39 -4.03
CA HIS A 52 2.60 19.02 -3.77
C HIS A 52 2.55 17.57 -3.27
N THR A 53 1.81 17.32 -2.20
CA THR A 53 1.66 16.00 -1.59
C THR A 53 0.26 15.47 -1.79
N ALA A 54 0.14 14.28 -2.38
CA ALA A 54 -1.09 13.51 -2.52
C ALA A 54 -0.86 12.09 -1.99
N PRO A 55 -1.18 11.79 -0.72
CA PRO A 55 -0.89 10.48 -0.10
C PRO A 55 -1.47 9.29 -0.86
N GLY A 56 -2.56 9.48 -1.60
CA GLY A 56 -3.17 8.45 -2.44
C GLY A 56 -2.38 8.10 -3.71
N HIS A 57 -1.36 8.88 -4.10
CA HIS A 57 -0.72 8.80 -5.41
C HIS A 57 0.82 8.87 -5.39
N GLY A 58 1.45 8.80 -4.22
CA GLY A 58 2.91 8.81 -4.09
C GLY A 58 3.37 8.01 -2.86
N PRO A 59 4.40 7.16 -2.96
CA PRO A 59 4.92 6.43 -1.80
C PRO A 59 5.47 7.36 -0.70
N ASP A 60 6.27 8.35 -1.08
CA ASP A 60 6.81 9.34 -0.12
C ASP A 60 5.70 10.22 0.44
N ASP A 61 4.72 10.57 -0.40
CA ASP A 61 3.52 11.31 -0.02
C ASP A 61 2.67 10.54 1.00
N TYR A 62 2.55 9.22 0.83
CA TYR A 62 1.84 8.34 1.76
C TYR A 62 2.52 8.34 3.13
N VAL A 63 3.85 8.13 3.15
CA VAL A 63 4.63 8.08 4.39
C VAL A 63 4.55 9.41 5.15
N ILE A 64 4.73 10.53 4.46
CA ILE A 64 4.64 11.85 5.12
C ILE A 64 3.20 12.19 5.50
N GLY A 65 2.22 11.80 4.68
CA GLY A 65 0.81 11.95 4.97
C GLY A 65 0.42 11.23 6.25
N GLN A 66 0.88 9.99 6.45
CA GLN A 66 0.67 9.25 7.69
C GLN A 66 1.30 9.95 8.91
N LYS A 67 2.52 10.47 8.79
CA LYS A 67 3.20 11.20 9.88
C LYS A 67 2.38 12.40 10.38
N TYR A 68 1.71 13.11 9.47
CA TYR A 68 0.90 14.28 9.78
C TYR A 68 -0.59 13.98 9.95
N GLY A 69 -1.02 12.71 9.85
CA GLY A 69 -2.42 12.32 9.92
C GLY A 69 -3.28 12.90 8.81
N LEU A 70 -2.71 13.07 7.61
CA LEU A 70 -3.45 13.55 6.44
C LEU A 70 -4.35 12.45 5.87
N GLU A 71 -5.50 12.85 5.37
CA GLU A 71 -6.41 11.96 4.66
C GLU A 71 -5.72 11.39 3.41
N THR A 72 -5.80 10.06 3.25
CA THR A 72 -5.35 9.39 2.03
C THR A 72 -6.47 9.40 1.00
N ALA A 73 -6.79 10.60 0.51
CA ALA A 73 -7.80 10.77 -0.53
C ALA A 73 -7.37 10.01 -1.79
N ASN A 74 -8.22 9.12 -2.28
CA ASN A 74 -8.02 8.40 -3.53
C ASN A 74 -9.20 8.65 -4.48
N PRO A 75 -9.19 9.76 -5.22
CA PRO A 75 -10.28 10.13 -6.12
C PRO A 75 -10.30 9.32 -7.42
N VAL A 76 -9.38 8.35 -7.62
CA VAL A 76 -9.26 7.60 -8.88
C VAL A 76 -9.68 6.15 -8.69
N GLY A 77 -10.63 5.70 -9.51
CA GLY A 77 -11.15 4.34 -9.49
C GLY A 77 -10.19 3.28 -10.05
N PRO A 78 -10.57 1.98 -9.95
CA PRO A 78 -9.79 0.85 -10.45
C PRO A 78 -9.46 0.94 -11.95
N ASP A 79 -10.34 1.56 -12.74
CA ASP A 79 -10.24 1.74 -14.19
C ASP A 79 -9.40 2.97 -14.62
N GLY A 80 -8.86 3.73 -13.67
CA GLY A 80 -8.07 4.93 -13.94
C GLY A 80 -8.91 6.15 -14.32
N THR A 81 -10.20 6.16 -13.96
CA THR A 81 -11.08 7.33 -14.07
C THR A 81 -11.35 7.96 -12.71
N TYR A 82 -11.66 9.25 -12.68
CA TYR A 82 -12.05 9.93 -11.45
C TYR A 82 -13.41 9.43 -10.95
N LEU A 83 -13.51 9.14 -9.66
CA LEU A 83 -14.74 8.78 -8.98
C LEU A 83 -15.69 10.00 -8.91
N PRO A 84 -17.01 9.77 -9.00
CA PRO A 84 -18.00 10.83 -8.86
C PRO A 84 -17.84 11.61 -7.55
N GLY A 85 -18.05 12.92 -7.60
CA GLY A 85 -17.98 13.79 -6.42
C GLY A 85 -16.60 14.35 -6.10
N THR A 86 -15.57 14.04 -6.90
CA THR A 86 -14.25 14.67 -6.75
C THR A 86 -14.31 16.13 -7.20
N TYR A 87 -14.77 16.37 -8.43
CA TYR A 87 -15.03 17.70 -8.97
C TYR A 87 -15.89 17.54 -10.23
N PRO A 88 -16.97 18.31 -10.42
CA PRO A 88 -17.99 18.02 -11.44
C PRO A 88 -17.47 17.84 -12.88
N THR A 89 -16.39 18.51 -13.25
CA THR A 89 -15.79 18.40 -14.60
C THR A 89 -14.82 17.23 -14.75
N LEU A 90 -14.48 16.53 -13.67
CA LEU A 90 -13.56 15.40 -13.64
C LEU A 90 -14.28 14.06 -13.53
N ASP A 91 -15.48 14.01 -12.99
CA ASP A 91 -16.23 12.78 -12.76
C ASP A 91 -16.29 11.88 -14.01
N GLY A 92 -15.80 10.64 -13.89
CA GLY A 92 -15.72 9.65 -14.97
C GLY A 92 -14.65 9.91 -16.03
N VAL A 93 -13.82 10.95 -15.89
CA VAL A 93 -12.75 11.27 -16.82
C VAL A 93 -11.49 10.48 -16.50
N ASN A 94 -10.85 9.91 -17.52
CA ASN A 94 -9.56 9.25 -17.37
C ASN A 94 -8.46 10.23 -16.94
N VAL A 95 -7.60 9.82 -16.01
CA VAL A 95 -6.54 10.66 -15.42
C VAL A 95 -5.64 11.37 -16.44
N PHE A 96 -5.31 10.73 -17.57
CA PHE A 96 -4.44 11.35 -18.57
C PHE A 96 -5.16 12.43 -19.39
N LYS A 97 -6.47 12.28 -19.61
CA LYS A 97 -7.30 13.31 -20.26
C LYS A 97 -7.65 14.45 -19.30
N ALA A 98 -7.76 14.15 -18.01
CA ALA A 98 -8.05 15.13 -16.98
C ALA A 98 -6.96 16.21 -16.86
N ASN A 99 -5.70 15.92 -17.22
CA ASN A 99 -4.61 16.89 -17.16
C ASN A 99 -4.92 18.21 -17.90
N ASP A 100 -5.43 18.12 -19.13
CA ASP A 100 -5.78 19.32 -19.92
C ASP A 100 -6.95 20.10 -19.30
N ILE A 101 -7.91 19.39 -18.71
CA ILE A 101 -9.06 19.98 -18.00
C ILE A 101 -8.58 20.72 -16.73
N VAL A 102 -7.68 20.12 -15.96
CA VAL A 102 -7.12 20.71 -14.74
C VAL A 102 -6.29 21.95 -15.07
N VAL A 103 -5.48 21.92 -16.14
CA VAL A 103 -4.72 23.10 -16.60
C VAL A 103 -5.66 24.25 -16.96
N ALA A 104 -6.73 23.97 -17.72
CA ALA A 104 -7.73 24.98 -18.07
C ALA A 104 -8.44 25.55 -16.84
N LEU A 105 -8.76 24.70 -15.85
CA LEU A 105 -9.38 25.12 -14.60
C LEU A 105 -8.45 26.03 -13.77
N LEU A 106 -7.17 25.66 -13.64
CA LEU A 106 -6.17 26.47 -12.95
C LEU A 106 -5.99 27.84 -13.62
N GLN A 107 -6.06 27.88 -14.95
CA GLN A 107 -6.02 29.13 -15.71
C GLN A 107 -7.27 29.99 -15.46
N GLU A 108 -8.47 29.41 -15.48
CA GLU A 108 -9.73 30.10 -15.19
C GLU A 108 -9.73 30.70 -13.78
N LYS A 109 -9.21 29.97 -12.79
CA LYS A 109 -9.12 30.41 -11.40
C LYS A 109 -7.95 31.35 -11.10
N GLY A 110 -7.11 31.65 -12.09
CA GLY A 110 -5.94 32.52 -11.91
C GLY A 110 -4.85 31.92 -11.01
N ALA A 111 -4.87 30.60 -10.80
CA ALA A 111 -3.89 29.88 -9.98
C ALA A 111 -2.74 29.27 -10.81
N LEU A 112 -2.80 29.36 -12.14
CA LEU A 112 -1.76 28.87 -13.04
C LEU A 112 -0.69 29.96 -13.28
N LEU A 113 0.51 29.76 -12.72
CA LEU A 113 1.63 30.68 -12.95
C LEU A 113 2.33 30.42 -14.30
N HIS A 114 2.52 29.16 -14.66
CA HIS A 114 3.23 28.77 -15.88
C HIS A 114 2.89 27.33 -16.29
N VAL A 115 2.88 27.07 -17.59
CA VAL A 115 2.66 25.74 -18.16
C VAL A 115 3.67 25.50 -19.28
N GLU A 116 4.36 24.36 -19.21
CA GLU A 116 5.30 23.90 -20.23
C GLU A 116 5.22 22.38 -20.34
N LYS A 117 5.53 21.83 -21.53
CA LYS A 117 5.63 20.38 -21.71
C LYS A 117 7.04 19.93 -21.38
N MET A 118 7.14 18.91 -20.53
CA MET A 118 8.42 18.32 -20.15
C MET A 118 8.56 16.93 -20.77
N GLN A 119 9.75 16.62 -21.29
CA GLN A 119 10.10 15.28 -21.73
C GLN A 119 10.99 14.63 -20.67
N HIS A 120 10.56 13.48 -20.17
CA HIS A 120 11.29 12.72 -19.17
C HIS A 120 10.96 11.22 -19.30
N SER A 121 11.70 10.39 -18.57
CA SER A 121 11.37 8.97 -18.45
C SER A 121 10.16 8.79 -17.53
N TYR A 122 9.17 8.04 -18.00
CA TYR A 122 7.94 7.76 -17.25
C TYR A 122 7.67 6.25 -17.20
N PRO A 123 7.25 5.68 -16.06
CA PRO A 123 7.01 4.25 -15.94
C PRO A 123 5.82 3.80 -16.80
N CYS A 124 6.01 2.70 -17.54
CA CYS A 124 4.97 2.08 -18.36
C CYS A 124 4.82 0.60 -18.00
N CYS A 125 3.62 0.07 -18.19
CA CYS A 125 3.33 -1.35 -18.10
C CYS A 125 4.27 -2.11 -19.04
N TRP A 126 5.08 -3.03 -18.50
CA TRP A 126 6.06 -3.75 -19.30
C TRP A 126 5.44 -4.58 -20.44
N ARG A 127 4.18 -5.01 -20.28
CA ARG A 127 3.42 -5.78 -21.27
C ARG A 127 2.69 -4.87 -22.27
N HIS A 128 1.78 -4.02 -21.79
CA HIS A 128 0.91 -3.20 -22.64
C HIS A 128 1.57 -1.91 -23.13
N LYS A 129 2.73 -1.56 -22.57
CA LYS A 129 3.48 -0.32 -22.86
C LYS A 129 2.70 0.97 -22.60
N THR A 130 1.60 0.88 -21.86
CA THR A 130 0.79 2.02 -21.41
C THR A 130 1.37 2.65 -20.15
N PRO A 131 1.27 3.99 -19.97
CA PRO A 131 1.69 4.65 -18.74
C PRO A 131 0.95 4.12 -17.51
N ILE A 132 1.62 4.03 -16.37
CA ILE A 132 1.03 3.62 -15.10
C ILE A 132 0.94 4.80 -14.11
N ILE A 133 0.11 4.66 -13.10
CA ILE A 133 -0.01 5.61 -11.99
C ILE A 133 0.18 4.88 -10.67
N PHE A 134 0.64 5.60 -9.65
CA PHE A 134 0.54 5.13 -8.27
C PHE A 134 -0.85 5.40 -7.75
N ARG A 135 -1.42 4.43 -7.05
CA ARG A 135 -2.71 4.52 -6.40
C ARG A 135 -2.68 3.75 -5.09
N ALA A 136 -3.07 4.38 -4.01
CA ALA A 136 -3.29 3.72 -2.74
C ALA A 136 -4.50 2.79 -2.88
N THR A 137 -4.31 1.51 -2.59
CA THR A 137 -5.38 0.53 -2.56
C THR A 137 -5.45 -0.08 -1.17
N PRO A 138 -6.65 -0.48 -0.69
CA PRO A 138 -6.76 -1.32 0.49
C PRO A 138 -5.89 -2.56 0.32
N GLN A 139 -5.12 -2.89 1.34
CA GLN A 139 -4.26 -4.07 1.40
C GLN A 139 -4.34 -4.67 2.80
N TRP A 140 -4.07 -5.96 2.91
CA TRP A 140 -4.06 -6.69 4.16
C TRP A 140 -2.65 -6.72 4.74
N PHE A 141 -2.54 -6.32 6.00
CA PHE A 141 -1.28 -6.27 6.72
C PHE A 141 -1.32 -7.13 7.98
N VAL A 142 -0.22 -7.81 8.25
CA VAL A 142 0.08 -8.35 9.58
C VAL A 142 0.84 -7.28 10.35
N SER A 143 0.27 -6.82 11.45
CA SER A 143 0.94 -5.83 12.29
C SER A 143 2.11 -6.46 13.04
N MET A 144 3.29 -5.85 12.92
CA MET A 144 4.49 -6.29 13.61
C MET A 144 4.48 -5.88 15.09
N ASP A 145 3.76 -4.82 15.46
CA ASP A 145 3.85 -4.22 16.78
C ASP A 145 2.57 -4.36 17.61
N GLN A 146 1.37 -4.37 16.98
CA GLN A 146 0.09 -4.31 17.69
C GLN A 146 -0.11 -5.42 18.74
N LYS A 147 0.40 -6.63 18.47
CA LYS A 147 0.37 -7.77 19.40
C LYS A 147 1.76 -8.21 19.87
N GLY A 148 2.77 -7.34 19.73
CA GLY A 148 4.13 -7.61 20.19
C GLY A 148 4.90 -8.64 19.35
N LEU A 149 4.48 -8.92 18.11
CA LEU A 149 5.12 -9.90 17.23
C LEU A 149 6.61 -9.63 17.02
N ARG A 150 7.00 -8.36 16.82
CA ARG A 150 8.39 -7.93 16.68
C ARG A 150 9.21 -8.24 17.92
N ALA A 151 8.70 -7.83 19.09
CA ALA A 151 9.39 -8.04 20.36
C ALA A 151 9.55 -9.53 20.67
N GLN A 152 8.52 -10.34 20.39
CA GLN A 152 8.59 -11.79 20.51
C GLN A 152 9.62 -12.39 19.54
N SER A 153 9.57 -12.01 18.27
CA SER A 153 10.52 -12.50 17.25
C SER A 153 11.97 -12.19 17.63
N LEU A 154 12.27 -10.96 18.06
CA LEU A 154 13.61 -10.56 18.52
C LEU A 154 14.07 -11.33 19.76
N LYS A 155 13.14 -11.78 20.61
CA LYS A 155 13.46 -12.64 21.74
C LYS A 155 13.79 -14.07 21.28
N GLU A 156 12.96 -14.64 20.41
CA GLU A 156 13.16 -16.01 19.91
C GLU A 156 14.43 -16.14 19.07
N ILE A 157 14.79 -15.12 18.28
CA ILE A 157 16.04 -15.09 17.48
C ILE A 157 17.28 -15.34 18.34
N LYS A 158 17.30 -14.85 19.58
CA LYS A 158 18.42 -15.05 20.53
C LYS A 158 18.51 -16.47 21.08
N GLY A 159 17.41 -17.22 21.01
CA GLY A 159 17.35 -18.62 21.41
C GLY A 159 17.81 -19.58 20.32
N VAL A 160 17.97 -19.10 19.08
CA VAL A 160 18.40 -19.91 17.93
C VAL A 160 19.92 -19.90 17.83
N GLN A 161 20.51 -21.06 17.52
CA GLN A 161 21.93 -21.16 17.17
C GLN A 161 22.14 -20.77 15.70
N TRP A 162 22.95 -19.74 15.46
CA TRP A 162 23.26 -19.23 14.12
C TRP A 162 24.62 -19.72 13.65
N ILE A 163 24.70 -20.26 12.43
CA ILE A 163 25.96 -20.68 11.80
C ILE A 163 26.02 -20.10 10.39
N PRO A 164 26.94 -19.15 10.09
CA PRO A 164 27.88 -18.50 11.01
C PRO A 164 27.19 -17.47 11.94
N ASP A 165 27.83 -17.16 13.07
CA ASP A 165 27.29 -16.31 14.14
C ASP A 165 26.80 -14.93 13.68
N TRP A 166 27.39 -14.36 12.62
CA TRP A 166 26.96 -13.07 12.08
C TRP A 166 25.53 -13.08 11.51
N GLY A 167 24.96 -14.25 11.23
CA GLY A 167 23.59 -14.40 10.76
C GLY A 167 22.56 -13.81 11.74
N GLN A 168 22.81 -13.93 13.04
CA GLN A 168 21.94 -13.39 14.08
C GLN A 168 21.79 -11.86 13.94
N ALA A 169 22.90 -11.13 13.87
CA ALA A 169 22.87 -9.67 13.76
C ALA A 169 22.13 -9.21 12.48
N ARG A 170 22.26 -9.99 11.40
CA ARG A 170 21.58 -9.69 10.13
C ARG A 170 20.06 -9.86 10.24
N ILE A 171 19.56 -10.94 10.84
CA ILE A 171 18.12 -11.14 11.01
C ILE A 171 17.55 -10.16 12.06
N GLU A 172 18.26 -9.90 13.16
CA GLU A 172 17.83 -8.96 14.20
C GLU A 172 17.65 -7.56 13.62
N SER A 173 18.61 -7.09 12.82
CA SER A 173 18.53 -5.78 12.17
C SER A 173 17.35 -5.70 11.19
N MET A 174 17.04 -6.80 10.48
CA MET A 174 15.91 -6.86 9.56
C MET A 174 14.59 -6.79 10.33
N VAL A 175 14.41 -7.63 11.36
CA VAL A 175 13.18 -7.70 12.16
C VAL A 175 12.97 -6.43 12.98
N ALA A 176 14.02 -5.81 13.53
CA ALA A 176 13.91 -4.59 14.33
C ALA A 176 13.34 -3.41 13.55
N ASN A 177 13.62 -3.31 12.26
CA ASN A 177 13.22 -2.18 11.41
C ASN A 177 12.12 -2.52 10.40
N ARG A 178 11.57 -3.74 10.43
CA ARG A 178 10.57 -4.19 9.45
C ARG A 178 9.25 -3.43 9.62
N PRO A 179 8.67 -2.81 8.58
CA PRO A 179 7.31 -2.28 8.67
C PRO A 179 6.27 -3.40 8.79
N ASP A 180 5.00 -3.05 8.97
CA ASP A 180 3.89 -4.01 8.89
C ASP A 180 3.95 -4.81 7.58
N TRP A 181 3.68 -6.11 7.66
CA TRP A 181 3.87 -7.01 6.54
C TRP A 181 2.60 -7.04 5.67
N CYS A 182 2.67 -6.43 4.49
CA CYS A 182 1.63 -6.55 3.47
C CYS A 182 1.57 -7.99 2.93
N ILE A 183 0.53 -8.73 3.30
CA ILE A 183 0.32 -10.14 2.94
C ILE A 183 -0.62 -10.34 1.76
N SER A 184 -1.33 -9.32 1.27
CA SER A 184 -2.23 -9.44 0.12
C SER A 184 -1.53 -9.21 -1.22
N ARG A 185 -1.96 -9.96 -2.23
CA ARG A 185 -1.50 -9.86 -3.62
C ARG A 185 -2.68 -9.95 -4.58
N GLN A 186 -2.79 -8.98 -5.51
CA GLN A 186 -3.80 -8.98 -6.56
C GLN A 186 -3.38 -9.90 -7.71
N ARG A 187 -3.41 -11.22 -7.46
CA ARG A 187 -3.05 -12.27 -8.41
C ARG A 187 -4.12 -13.35 -8.43
N THR A 188 -4.22 -14.04 -9.56
CA THR A 188 -5.14 -15.17 -9.73
C THR A 188 -4.54 -16.51 -9.30
N TRP A 189 -3.23 -16.57 -9.08
CA TRP A 189 -2.51 -17.78 -8.67
C TRP A 189 -1.84 -17.56 -7.31
N GLY A 190 -2.29 -18.30 -6.31
CA GLY A 190 -1.83 -18.25 -4.92
C GLY A 190 -2.91 -18.78 -3.97
N VAL A 191 -2.56 -18.94 -2.69
CA VAL A 191 -3.55 -19.28 -1.66
C VAL A 191 -4.54 -18.13 -1.52
N PRO A 192 -5.86 -18.36 -1.65
CA PRO A 192 -6.85 -17.29 -1.58
C PRO A 192 -6.96 -16.72 -0.16
N MET A 193 -7.20 -15.41 -0.04
CA MET A 193 -7.59 -14.80 1.21
C MET A 193 -9.10 -15.01 1.41
N SER A 194 -9.48 -16.05 2.17
CA SER A 194 -10.86 -16.48 2.42
C SER A 194 -11.63 -15.54 3.36
N LEU A 195 -11.73 -14.27 2.95
CA LEU A 195 -12.35 -13.18 3.71
C LEU A 195 -13.55 -12.63 2.95
N PHE A 196 -14.58 -12.25 3.71
CA PHE A 196 -15.73 -11.51 3.22
C PHE A 196 -15.74 -10.12 3.84
N VAL A 197 -15.93 -9.08 3.02
CA VAL A 197 -15.98 -7.68 3.45
C VAL A 197 -17.32 -7.06 3.09
N HIS A 198 -17.86 -6.21 3.97
CA HIS A 198 -19.13 -5.53 3.74
C HIS A 198 -18.98 -4.49 2.63
N LYS A 199 -19.97 -4.38 1.73
CA LYS A 199 -19.91 -3.51 0.54
C LYS A 199 -19.78 -2.03 0.86
N ASP A 200 -20.42 -1.58 1.94
CA ASP A 200 -20.48 -0.15 2.27
C ASP A 200 -19.41 0.29 3.28
N THR A 201 -19.00 -0.61 4.19
CA THR A 201 -18.11 -0.26 5.31
C THR A 201 -16.71 -0.80 5.13
N GLU A 202 -16.50 -1.72 4.19
CA GLU A 202 -15.25 -2.46 3.97
C GLU A 202 -14.78 -3.27 5.20
N GLU A 203 -15.62 -3.39 6.23
CA GLU A 203 -15.31 -4.17 7.43
C GLU A 203 -15.40 -5.68 7.17
N LEU A 204 -14.57 -6.44 7.90
CA LEU A 204 -14.63 -7.89 7.91
C LEU A 204 -15.99 -8.40 8.42
N HIS A 205 -16.47 -9.47 7.80
CA HIS A 205 -17.66 -10.17 8.29
C HIS A 205 -17.47 -10.60 9.77
N PRO A 206 -18.44 -10.37 10.67
CA PRO A 206 -18.29 -10.70 12.10
C PRO A 206 -17.93 -12.16 12.40
N ARG A 207 -18.41 -13.09 11.56
CA ARG A 207 -18.10 -14.54 11.59
C ARG A 207 -16.80 -14.94 10.87
N THR A 208 -15.85 -14.03 10.64
CA THR A 208 -14.66 -14.29 9.79
C THR A 208 -13.96 -15.62 10.07
N LEU A 209 -13.66 -15.93 11.34
CA LEU A 209 -12.93 -17.17 11.68
C LEU A 209 -13.71 -18.45 11.33
N GLU A 210 -15.04 -18.45 11.54
CA GLU A 210 -15.92 -19.57 11.20
C GLU A 210 -15.98 -19.77 9.69
N LEU A 211 -16.14 -18.67 8.93
CA LEU A 211 -16.18 -18.70 7.47
C LEU A 211 -14.84 -19.16 6.86
N MET A 212 -13.73 -18.69 7.43
CA MET A 212 -12.39 -19.12 7.01
C MET A 212 -12.21 -20.62 7.20
N GLU A 213 -12.67 -21.18 8.33
CA GLU A 213 -12.62 -22.61 8.62
C GLU A 213 -13.51 -23.43 7.67
N GLU A 214 -14.72 -22.95 7.35
CA GLU A 214 -15.58 -23.64 6.39
C GLU A 214 -14.95 -23.68 4.99
N VAL A 215 -14.36 -22.57 4.55
CA VAL A 215 -13.62 -22.52 3.28
C VAL A 215 -12.40 -23.43 3.33
N ALA A 216 -11.66 -23.45 4.43
CA ALA A 216 -10.49 -24.32 4.59
C ALA A 216 -10.83 -25.80 4.39
N LYS A 217 -11.95 -26.27 4.97
CA LYS A 217 -12.45 -27.64 4.78
C LYS A 217 -12.79 -27.97 3.33
N ARG A 218 -13.35 -27.01 2.59
CA ARG A 218 -13.60 -27.18 1.15
C ARG A 218 -12.29 -27.23 0.37
N VAL A 219 -11.34 -26.37 0.70
CA VAL A 219 -10.00 -26.33 0.07
C VAL A 219 -9.22 -27.63 0.32
N GLU A 220 -9.39 -28.28 1.48
CA GLU A 220 -8.76 -29.57 1.77
C GLU A 220 -9.22 -30.69 0.81
N VAL A 221 -10.47 -30.63 0.33
CA VAL A 221 -11.05 -31.64 -0.56
C VAL A 221 -10.86 -31.26 -2.04
N ASP A 222 -11.23 -30.03 -2.40
CA ASP A 222 -11.36 -29.59 -3.79
C ASP A 222 -10.21 -28.66 -4.25
N GLY A 223 -9.25 -28.38 -3.35
CA GLY A 223 -8.14 -27.47 -3.58
C GLY A 223 -8.55 -26.00 -3.56
N ILE A 224 -7.59 -25.11 -3.87
CA ILE A 224 -7.80 -23.65 -3.79
C ILE A 224 -8.91 -23.13 -4.72
N GLN A 225 -9.26 -23.88 -5.77
CA GLN A 225 -10.34 -23.53 -6.70
C GLN A 225 -11.70 -23.48 -6.01
N ALA A 226 -11.87 -24.23 -4.92
CA ALA A 226 -13.08 -24.21 -4.10
C ALA A 226 -13.46 -22.79 -3.65
N TRP A 227 -12.48 -21.95 -3.29
CA TRP A 227 -12.76 -20.56 -2.92
C TRP A 227 -13.28 -19.76 -4.12
N TRP A 228 -12.69 -19.94 -5.30
CA TRP A 228 -13.06 -19.14 -6.47
C TRP A 228 -14.45 -19.51 -6.98
N ASP A 229 -14.75 -20.80 -7.01
CA ASP A 229 -16.03 -21.35 -7.49
C ASP A 229 -17.17 -21.21 -6.47
N LEU A 230 -16.85 -20.93 -5.20
CA LEU A 230 -17.83 -20.75 -4.14
C LEU A 230 -18.83 -19.63 -4.44
N ASP A 231 -20.12 -19.95 -4.45
CA ASP A 231 -21.18 -18.96 -4.33
C ASP A 231 -21.29 -18.49 -2.87
N ALA A 232 -21.13 -17.18 -2.65
CA ALA A 232 -21.25 -16.58 -1.33
C ALA A 232 -22.60 -16.89 -0.65
N LYS A 233 -23.67 -17.10 -1.41
CA LYS A 233 -25.00 -17.47 -0.87
C LYS A 233 -25.00 -18.82 -0.16
N GLU A 234 -24.09 -19.73 -0.50
CA GLU A 234 -24.01 -21.04 0.16
C GLU A 234 -23.57 -20.94 1.62
N ILE A 235 -22.78 -19.93 1.97
CA ILE A 235 -22.21 -19.77 3.32
C ILE A 235 -22.81 -18.57 4.07
N LEU A 236 -23.09 -17.48 3.36
CA LEU A 236 -23.64 -16.26 3.93
C LEU A 236 -25.17 -16.22 3.93
N GLY A 237 -25.83 -17.06 3.14
CA GLY A 237 -27.29 -17.07 3.03
C GLY A 237 -27.84 -15.72 2.57
N ASP A 238 -28.83 -15.21 3.31
CA ASP A 238 -29.55 -13.97 2.99
C ASP A 238 -28.66 -12.71 3.02
N GLU A 239 -27.55 -12.74 3.76
CA GLU A 239 -26.64 -11.61 3.88
C GLU A 239 -25.64 -11.53 2.73
N ALA A 240 -25.56 -12.54 1.85
CA ALA A 240 -24.56 -12.59 0.78
C ALA A 240 -24.54 -11.34 -0.10
N ASP A 241 -25.70 -10.73 -0.35
CA ASP A 241 -25.82 -9.54 -1.19
C ASP A 241 -25.24 -8.27 -0.51
N GLN A 242 -24.88 -8.31 0.77
CA GLN A 242 -24.24 -7.22 1.52
C GLN A 242 -22.71 -7.33 1.54
N TYR A 243 -22.15 -8.49 1.17
CA TYR A 243 -20.72 -8.77 1.27
C TYR A 243 -20.09 -9.06 -0.08
N VAL A 244 -18.75 -8.94 -0.15
CA VAL A 244 -17.93 -9.28 -1.30
C VAL A 244 -16.81 -10.21 -0.85
N LYS A 245 -16.55 -11.24 -1.67
CA LYS A 245 -15.37 -12.10 -1.53
C LYS A 245 -14.12 -11.29 -1.83
N VAL A 246 -13.14 -11.31 -0.93
CA VAL A 246 -11.84 -10.67 -1.19
C VAL A 246 -11.18 -11.37 -2.39
N PRO A 247 -10.77 -10.63 -3.43
CA PRO A 247 -10.18 -11.20 -4.64
C PRO A 247 -8.67 -11.43 -4.51
N ASP A 248 -8.08 -11.11 -3.36
CA ASP A 248 -6.65 -11.19 -3.13
C ASP A 248 -6.19 -12.62 -2.79
N THR A 249 -4.92 -12.86 -3.09
CA THR A 249 -4.18 -14.05 -2.66
C THR A 249 -3.14 -13.67 -1.61
N LEU A 250 -2.69 -14.64 -0.83
CA LEU A 250 -1.60 -14.46 0.12
C LEU A 250 -0.26 -14.29 -0.60
N ASP A 251 0.64 -13.56 0.06
CA ASP A 251 2.04 -13.45 -0.31
C ASP A 251 2.72 -14.82 -0.29
N VAL A 252 3.56 -15.11 -1.28
CA VAL A 252 4.26 -16.41 -1.40
C VAL A 252 5.20 -16.70 -0.22
N TRP A 253 5.65 -15.63 0.47
CA TRP A 253 6.42 -15.75 1.70
C TRP A 253 5.56 -16.19 2.89
N PHE A 254 4.25 -15.96 2.86
CA PHE A 254 3.32 -16.53 3.83
C PHE A 254 3.19 -18.04 3.60
N ASP A 255 3.03 -18.47 2.35
CA ASP A 255 2.93 -19.88 2.00
C ASP A 255 4.17 -20.66 2.48
N SER A 256 5.36 -20.21 2.07
CA SER A 256 6.63 -20.83 2.48
C SER A 256 6.88 -20.69 3.99
N GLY A 257 6.60 -19.53 4.59
CA GLY A 257 6.74 -19.29 6.01
C GLY A 257 5.82 -20.17 6.87
N SER A 258 4.69 -20.64 6.34
CA SER A 258 3.77 -21.53 7.05
C SER A 258 4.21 -23.00 7.11
N THR A 259 5.27 -23.38 6.40
CA THR A 259 5.68 -24.79 6.26
C THR A 259 6.05 -25.48 7.58
N HIS A 260 6.50 -24.73 8.58
CA HIS A 260 6.72 -25.30 9.92
C HIS A 260 5.41 -25.88 10.48
N SER A 261 4.26 -25.27 10.20
CA SER A 261 2.96 -25.74 10.68
C SER A 261 2.26 -26.64 9.67
N SER A 262 2.23 -26.25 8.40
CA SER A 262 1.50 -26.99 7.36
C SER A 262 2.19 -28.28 6.92
N VAL A 263 3.49 -28.44 7.20
CA VAL A 263 4.28 -29.62 6.81
C VAL A 263 4.84 -30.32 8.05
N VAL A 264 5.65 -29.64 8.87
CA VAL A 264 6.38 -30.29 9.97
C VAL A 264 5.41 -30.77 11.05
N ASP A 265 4.51 -29.91 11.53
CA ASP A 265 3.56 -30.27 12.59
C ASP A 265 2.53 -31.33 12.15
N VAL A 266 2.16 -31.35 10.87
CA VAL A 266 1.08 -32.21 10.34
C VAL A 266 1.58 -33.59 9.94
N ARG A 267 2.84 -33.71 9.48
CA ARG A 267 3.31 -34.95 8.86
C ARG A 267 3.78 -35.97 9.90
N PRO A 268 3.24 -37.21 9.90
CA PRO A 268 3.58 -38.23 10.89
C PRO A 268 5.07 -38.60 10.94
N GLU A 269 5.81 -38.44 9.84
CA GLU A 269 7.25 -38.71 9.79
C GLU A 269 8.09 -37.86 10.75
N PHE A 270 7.60 -36.68 11.16
CA PHE A 270 8.29 -35.84 12.14
C PHE A 270 7.94 -36.23 13.58
N ALA A 271 6.93 -37.08 13.81
CA ALA A 271 6.53 -37.54 15.14
C ALA A 271 6.35 -36.42 16.20
N GLY A 272 5.92 -35.22 15.76
CA GLY A 272 5.76 -34.04 16.62
C GLY A 272 7.08 -33.34 17.00
N HIS A 273 8.20 -33.70 16.37
CA HIS A 273 9.47 -33.00 16.52
C HIS A 273 9.52 -31.76 15.63
N ALA A 274 10.00 -30.65 16.20
CA ALA A 274 10.34 -29.45 15.44
C ALA A 274 11.61 -29.69 14.59
N ALA A 275 11.82 -28.86 13.57
CA ALA A 275 13.02 -28.92 12.75
C ALA A 275 14.27 -28.58 13.57
N ASP A 276 15.30 -29.44 13.52
CA ASP A 276 16.58 -29.20 14.19
C ASP A 276 17.42 -28.10 13.51
N MET A 277 17.26 -27.93 12.20
CA MET A 277 18.04 -26.99 11.40
C MET A 277 17.28 -26.51 10.17
N TYR A 278 17.36 -25.20 9.92
CA TYR A 278 17.04 -24.58 8.65
C TYR A 278 18.33 -24.17 7.95
N LEU A 279 18.52 -24.59 6.70
CA LEU A 279 19.75 -24.37 5.93
C LEU A 279 19.43 -23.83 4.54
N GLU A 280 19.70 -22.55 4.33
CA GLU A 280 19.44 -21.85 3.08
C GLU A 280 20.51 -20.79 2.78
N GLY A 281 20.42 -20.19 1.59
CA GLY A 281 21.26 -19.07 1.18
C GLY A 281 21.09 -17.82 2.07
N SER A 282 22.12 -16.96 2.07
CA SER A 282 22.12 -15.77 2.93
C SER A 282 21.01 -14.75 2.60
N ASP A 283 20.45 -14.82 1.39
CA ASP A 283 19.29 -14.07 0.94
C ASP A 283 18.03 -14.36 1.77
N GLN A 284 17.92 -15.55 2.38
CA GLN A 284 16.75 -15.93 3.17
C GLN A 284 16.60 -15.17 4.50
N HIS A 285 17.60 -14.42 4.95
CA HIS A 285 17.44 -13.46 6.06
C HIS A 285 16.45 -12.31 5.74
N ARG A 286 15.99 -12.22 4.49
CA ARG A 286 14.95 -11.28 4.03
C ARG A 286 13.77 -12.00 3.37
N GLY A 287 13.73 -13.33 3.47
CA GLY A 287 12.77 -14.19 2.80
C GLY A 287 12.15 -15.14 3.80
N TRP A 288 12.58 -16.40 3.76
CA TRP A 288 11.97 -17.50 4.49
C TRP A 288 12.33 -17.62 5.98
N PHE A 289 13.53 -17.19 6.38
CA PHE A 289 13.91 -17.14 7.80
C PHE A 289 13.17 -16.02 8.53
#